data_AF-A0A4Q4D1Y4-F1
#
_entry.id   AF-A0A4Q4D1Y4-F1
#
_cell.length_a   1.000
_cell.length_b   1.000
_cell.length_c   1.000
_cell.angle_alpha   90.00
_cell.angle_beta   90.00
_cell.angle_gamma   90.00
#
_symmetry.space_group_name_H-M   'P 1'
#
loop_
_entity.id
_entity.type
_entity.pdbx_description
1 polymer ?
#
loop_
_entity_poly.entity_id
_entity_poly.type
_entity_poly.pdbx_seq_one_letter_code
_entity_poly.pdbx_strand_id
1 'polypeptide(L)'
;LNLHAESIRAARDKTSKQPWRRTELTLVVGRLSIYVVVLLAFLPLGKALAFFALQMAVFGFCLGASFAPAHKGMPIIPPEMKLDFLRRQVMVSRNVKGNPVVDWAMGGLNYQIEHHLFPSMPRCNLKKAQPLVRAHCEREGIDYMEVGLFHSYAIVVDYLNNVGLRARDPFDCPLAAQLRG
;
A
#
# COMPACT_ATOMS: atom_id res chain seq x y z
N LEU A 1 13.18 -1.05 -11.65
CA LEU A 1 13.25 -2.53 -11.70
C LEU A 1 11.86 -3.08 -12.07
N ASN A 2 11.73 -3.84 -13.17
CA ASN A 2 10.50 -4.57 -13.44
C ASN A 2 10.59 -5.94 -12.78
N LEU A 3 10.00 -6.06 -11.58
CA LEU A 3 10.08 -7.27 -10.76
C LEU A 3 9.57 -8.52 -11.50
N HIS A 4 8.57 -8.41 -12.37
CA HIS A 4 8.07 -9.54 -13.15
C HIS A 4 9.09 -10.04 -14.18
N ALA A 5 9.74 -9.12 -14.90
CA ALA A 5 10.79 -9.47 -15.85
C ALA A 5 12.01 -10.08 -15.14
N GLU A 6 12.40 -9.52 -14.00
CA GLU A 6 13.50 -10.06 -13.18
C GLU A 6 13.17 -11.42 -12.57
N SER A 7 11.94 -11.64 -12.08
CA SER A 7 11.50 -12.97 -11.63
C SER A 7 11.54 -14.01 -12.74
N ILE A 8 11.10 -13.67 -13.95
CA ILE A 8 11.18 -14.60 -15.11
C ILE A 8 12.63 -14.84 -15.51
N ARG A 9 13.49 -13.81 -15.53
CA ARG A 9 14.92 -13.93 -15.84
C ARG A 9 15.62 -14.83 -14.83
N ALA A 10 15.43 -14.59 -13.54
CA ALA A 10 15.98 -15.41 -12.46
C ALA A 10 15.47 -16.86 -12.52
N ALA A 11 14.18 -17.06 -12.81
CA ALA A 11 13.59 -18.40 -12.94
C ALA A 11 14.08 -19.14 -14.20
N ARG A 12 14.52 -18.43 -15.23
CA ARG A 12 15.09 -19.03 -16.46
C ARG A 12 16.62 -19.19 -16.40
N ASP A 13 17.28 -18.56 -15.44
CA ASP A 13 18.72 -18.67 -15.25
C ASP A 13 19.10 -20.10 -14.87
N LYS A 14 19.80 -20.77 -15.79
CA LYS A 14 20.27 -22.14 -15.62
C LYS A 14 21.39 -22.26 -14.58
N THR A 15 22.09 -21.18 -14.28
CA THR A 15 23.20 -21.11 -13.32
C THR A 15 22.76 -20.84 -11.89
N SER A 16 21.49 -20.45 -11.70
CA SER A 16 20.90 -20.21 -10.38
C SER A 16 20.94 -21.45 -9.49
N LYS A 17 21.37 -21.27 -8.24
CA LYS A 17 21.40 -22.31 -7.19
C LYS A 17 20.05 -22.53 -6.50
N GLN A 18 18.98 -21.86 -6.92
CA GLN A 18 17.67 -21.98 -6.30
C GLN A 18 17.04 -23.36 -6.58
N PRO A 19 16.75 -24.18 -5.54
CA PRO A 19 16.31 -25.56 -5.73
C PRO A 19 14.90 -25.66 -6.34
N TRP A 20 14.05 -24.65 -6.12
CA TRP A 20 12.65 -24.64 -6.55
C TRP A 20 12.40 -23.93 -7.88
N ARG A 21 13.45 -23.64 -8.65
CA ARG A 21 13.37 -22.83 -9.88
C ARG A 21 12.28 -23.28 -10.87
N ARG A 22 12.13 -24.60 -11.06
CA ARG A 22 11.10 -25.16 -11.95
C ARG A 22 9.70 -24.89 -11.40
N THR A 23 9.50 -25.12 -10.11
CA THR A 23 8.23 -24.85 -9.42
C THR A 23 7.88 -23.36 -9.49
N GLU A 24 8.83 -22.47 -9.22
CA GLU A 24 8.65 -21.03 -9.35
C GLU A 24 8.24 -20.63 -10.78
N LEU A 25 8.94 -21.15 -11.78
CA LEU A 25 8.62 -20.88 -13.19
C LEU A 25 7.22 -21.38 -13.55
N THR A 26 6.87 -22.60 -13.15
CA THR A 26 5.53 -23.18 -13.39
C THR A 26 4.43 -22.34 -12.74
N LEU A 27 4.64 -21.88 -11.50
CA LEU A 27 3.67 -21.03 -10.79
C LEU A 27 3.52 -19.67 -11.46
N VAL A 28 4.62 -19.02 -11.86
CA VAL A 28 4.59 -17.72 -12.55
C VAL A 28 3.93 -17.84 -13.92
N VAL A 29 4.34 -18.81 -14.74
CA VAL A 29 3.77 -19.02 -16.08
C VAL A 29 2.29 -19.39 -15.95
N GLY A 30 1.94 -20.34 -15.09
CA GLY A 30 0.56 -20.75 -14.86
C GLY A 30 -0.33 -19.58 -14.41
N ARG A 31 0.14 -18.77 -13.45
CA ARG A 31 -0.58 -17.56 -12.99
C ARG A 31 -0.85 -16.57 -14.13
N LEU A 32 0.12 -16.38 -15.03
CA LEU A 32 -0.01 -15.42 -16.13
C LEU A 32 -0.84 -15.95 -17.31
N SER A 33 -0.80 -17.26 -17.57
CA SER A 33 -1.43 -17.86 -18.76
C SER A 33 -2.82 -18.45 -18.50
N ILE A 34 -3.05 -19.12 -17.37
CA ILE A 34 -4.31 -19.85 -17.11
C ILE A 34 -5.51 -18.92 -17.23
N TYR A 35 -5.41 -17.73 -16.63
CA TYR A 35 -6.51 -16.76 -16.67
C TYR A 35 -6.83 -16.30 -18.09
N VAL A 36 -5.80 -15.97 -18.88
CA VAL A 36 -5.95 -15.53 -20.27
C VAL A 36 -6.53 -16.65 -21.14
N VAL A 37 -6.04 -17.89 -20.95
CA VAL A 37 -6.54 -19.07 -21.68
C VAL A 37 -8.01 -19.32 -21.37
N VAL A 38 -8.42 -19.23 -20.10
CA VAL A 38 -9.84 -19.37 -19.72
C VAL A 38 -10.68 -18.29 -20.41
N LEU A 39 -10.26 -17.03 -20.41
CA LEU A 39 -11.03 -15.98 -21.09
C LEU A 39 -11.18 -16.26 -22.59
N LEU A 40 -10.12 -16.66 -23.28
CA LEU A 40 -10.15 -16.94 -24.71
C LEU A 40 -10.88 -18.24 -25.08
N ALA A 41 -10.95 -19.20 -24.15
CA ALA A 41 -11.70 -20.44 -24.35
C ALA A 41 -13.22 -20.23 -24.27
N PHE A 42 -13.68 -19.29 -23.45
CA PHE A 42 -15.11 -19.06 -23.20
C PHE A 42 -15.67 -17.80 -23.86
N LEU A 43 -14.83 -16.86 -24.31
CA LEU A 43 -15.26 -15.59 -24.91
C LEU A 43 -14.58 -15.34 -26.27
N PRO A 44 -15.33 -14.80 -27.25
CA PRO A 44 -14.72 -14.21 -28.45
C PRO A 44 -13.68 -13.15 -28.07
N LEU A 45 -12.62 -13.01 -28.88
CA LEU A 45 -11.46 -12.16 -28.59
C LEU A 45 -11.83 -10.75 -28.13
N GLY A 46 -12.76 -10.07 -28.81
CA GLY A 46 -13.20 -8.72 -28.43
C GLY A 46 -13.84 -8.65 -27.04
N LYS A 47 -14.66 -9.64 -26.67
CA LYS A 47 -15.28 -9.72 -25.35
C LYS A 47 -14.25 -10.08 -24.27
N ALA A 48 -13.32 -10.98 -24.57
CA ALA A 48 -12.24 -11.35 -23.66
C ALA A 48 -11.36 -10.13 -23.31
N LEU A 49 -10.97 -9.34 -24.33
CA LEU A 49 -10.18 -8.12 -24.13
C LEU A 49 -10.95 -7.07 -23.33
N ALA A 50 -12.21 -6.82 -23.66
CA ALA A 50 -13.05 -5.87 -22.94
C ALA A 50 -13.25 -6.29 -21.47
N PHE A 51 -13.51 -7.57 -21.21
CA PHE A 51 -13.64 -8.10 -19.87
C PHE A 51 -12.35 -7.96 -19.06
N PHE A 52 -11.21 -8.33 -19.66
CA PHE A 52 -9.90 -8.20 -19.03
C PHE A 52 -9.59 -6.74 -18.69
N ALA A 53 -9.81 -5.82 -19.62
CA ALA A 53 -9.56 -4.39 -19.42
C ALA A 53 -10.43 -3.81 -18.29
N LEU A 54 -11.73 -4.13 -18.28
CA LEU A 54 -12.63 -3.70 -17.22
C LEU A 54 -12.22 -4.27 -15.86
N GLN A 55 -11.89 -5.56 -15.81
CA GLN A 55 -11.42 -6.21 -14.59
C GLN A 55 -10.12 -5.56 -14.07
N MET A 56 -9.17 -5.24 -14.95
CA MET A 56 -7.94 -4.52 -14.56
C MET A 56 -8.23 -3.10 -14.07
N ALA A 57 -9.17 -2.38 -14.69
CA ALA A 57 -9.57 -1.06 -14.25
C ALA A 57 -10.22 -1.10 -12.86
N VAL A 58 -11.15 -2.04 -12.64
CA VAL A 58 -11.80 -2.25 -11.33
C VAL A 58 -10.77 -2.68 -10.29
N PHE A 59 -9.90 -3.63 -10.61
CA PHE A 59 -8.84 -4.06 -9.71
C PHE A 59 -7.91 -2.90 -9.32
N GLY A 60 -7.45 -2.12 -10.31
CA GLY A 60 -6.60 -0.95 -10.08
C GLY A 60 -7.30 0.10 -9.21
N PHE A 61 -8.58 0.35 -9.45
CA PHE A 61 -9.39 1.24 -8.62
C PHE A 61 -9.51 0.73 -7.18
N CYS A 62 -9.91 -0.53 -6.97
CA CYS A 62 -10.02 -1.12 -5.62
C CYS A 62 -8.69 -1.14 -4.87
N LEU A 63 -7.59 -1.44 -5.58
CA LEU A 63 -6.25 -1.43 -5.02
C LEU A 63 -5.85 -0.01 -4.60
N GLY A 64 -5.99 0.97 -5.50
CA GLY A 64 -5.70 2.38 -5.20
C GLY A 64 -6.57 2.94 -4.09
N ALA A 65 -7.85 2.56 -4.06
CA ALA A 65 -8.79 2.92 -3.00
C ALA A 65 -8.36 2.34 -1.65
N SER A 66 -7.75 1.16 -1.61
CA SER A 66 -7.26 0.55 -0.36
C SER A 66 -5.96 1.17 0.14
N PHE A 67 -5.07 1.61 -0.76
CA PHE A 67 -3.78 2.24 -0.40
C PHE A 67 -3.90 3.71 -0.03
N ALA A 68 -4.74 4.48 -0.71
CA ALA A 68 -4.86 5.93 -0.51
C ALA A 68 -5.15 6.34 0.95
N PRO A 69 -6.06 5.68 1.70
CA PRO A 69 -6.35 5.97 3.10
C PRO A 69 -5.12 5.91 4.02
N ALA A 70 -4.12 5.11 3.66
CA ALA A 70 -3.03 4.79 4.58
C ALA A 70 -1.91 5.86 4.68
N HIS A 71 -1.83 6.80 3.73
CA HIS A 71 -0.73 7.78 3.70
C HIS A 71 -1.07 9.10 2.96
N LYS A 72 -2.19 9.21 2.24
CA LYS A 72 -2.58 10.49 1.63
C LYS A 72 -3.18 11.42 2.68
N GLY A 73 -2.76 12.69 2.64
CA GLY A 73 -3.12 13.71 3.62
C GLY A 73 -2.27 13.69 4.90
N MET A 74 -1.19 12.91 4.92
CA MET A 74 -0.22 12.91 6.03
C MET A 74 0.80 14.06 5.87
N PRO A 75 1.45 14.49 6.96
CA PRO A 75 2.48 15.53 6.91
C PRO A 75 3.59 15.25 5.91
N ILE A 76 3.99 16.28 5.16
CA ILE A 76 5.20 16.26 4.32
C ILE A 76 6.38 16.65 5.20
N ILE A 77 7.44 15.85 5.20
CA ILE A 77 8.64 16.14 6.00
C ILE A 77 9.54 17.08 5.19
N PRO A 78 9.88 18.28 5.73
CA PRO A 78 10.74 19.21 5.01
C PRO A 78 12.19 18.68 4.94
N PRO A 79 12.97 19.03 3.91
CA PRO A 79 14.30 18.45 3.68
C PRO A 79 15.29 18.57 4.85
N GLU A 80 15.09 19.60 5.69
CA GLU A 80 15.95 19.98 6.80
C GLU A 80 15.63 19.20 8.08
N MET A 81 14.41 18.63 8.17
CA MET A 81 13.97 17.85 9.32
C MET A 81 14.49 16.42 9.24
N LYS A 82 15.42 16.09 10.14
CA LYS A 82 15.95 14.74 10.29
C LYS A 82 15.09 13.93 11.26
N LEU A 83 14.33 13.00 10.72
CA LEU A 83 13.61 11.99 11.49
C LEU A 83 14.36 10.66 11.50
N ASP A 84 14.38 10.00 12.66
CA ASP A 84 14.75 8.60 12.77
C ASP A 84 13.77 7.70 11.98
N PHE A 85 14.12 6.43 11.83
CA PHE A 85 13.33 5.48 11.06
C PHE A 85 11.90 5.33 11.61
N LEU A 86 11.75 5.18 12.94
CA LEU A 86 10.44 4.97 13.57
C LEU A 86 9.53 6.17 13.33
N ARG A 87 10.00 7.38 13.67
CA ARG A 87 9.26 8.64 13.48
C ARG A 87 8.90 8.86 12.02
N ARG A 88 9.82 8.55 11.10
CA ARG A 88 9.55 8.65 9.67
C ARG A 88 8.41 7.73 9.25
N GLN A 89 8.41 6.46 9.64
CA GLN A 89 7.36 5.53 9.19
C GLN A 89 6.01 5.81 9.87
N VAL A 90 6.02 6.17 11.15
CA VAL A 90 4.79 6.39 11.93
C VAL A 90 4.11 7.71 11.55
N MET A 91 4.84 8.82 11.52
CA MET A 91 4.22 10.15 11.37
C MET A 91 3.75 10.47 9.94
N VAL A 92 4.30 9.78 8.92
CA VAL A 92 3.88 9.97 7.52
C VAL A 92 2.89 8.90 7.04
N SER A 93 2.46 8.03 7.96
CA SER A 93 1.52 6.95 7.68
C SER A 93 0.36 6.98 8.67
N ARG A 94 -0.71 6.27 8.34
CA ARG A 94 -1.89 6.16 9.18
C ARG A 94 -2.49 4.77 9.04
N ASN A 95 -3.00 4.27 10.16
CA ASN A 95 -3.81 3.07 10.17
C ASN A 95 -5.30 3.37 10.02
N VAL A 96 -6.00 2.42 9.41
CA VAL A 96 -7.46 2.42 9.36
C VAL A 96 -7.97 1.40 10.37
N LYS A 97 -8.87 1.83 11.26
CA LYS A 97 -9.48 0.98 12.28
C LYS A 97 -10.05 -0.29 11.64
N GLY A 98 -9.47 -1.42 12.03
CA GLY A 98 -9.85 -2.73 11.53
C GLY A 98 -11.12 -3.27 12.19
N ASN A 99 -11.92 -3.94 11.38
CA ASN A 99 -12.93 -4.92 11.80
C ASN A 99 -12.93 -6.04 10.73
N PRO A 100 -13.62 -7.18 10.91
CA PRO A 100 -13.55 -8.27 9.93
C PRO A 100 -13.88 -7.86 8.49
N VAL A 101 -14.81 -6.91 8.31
CA VAL A 101 -15.19 -6.39 6.99
C VAL A 101 -14.11 -5.49 6.41
N VAL A 102 -13.58 -4.54 7.20
CA VAL A 102 -12.52 -3.62 6.77
C VAL A 102 -11.21 -4.36 6.52
N ASP A 103 -10.83 -5.29 7.41
CA ASP A 103 -9.64 -6.14 7.29
C ASP A 103 -9.69 -6.97 5.99
N TRP A 104 -10.88 -7.48 5.63
CA TRP A 104 -11.10 -8.20 4.37
C TRP A 104 -11.04 -7.26 3.16
N ALA A 105 -11.81 -6.18 3.18
CA ALA A 105 -11.92 -5.23 2.07
C ALA A 105 -10.57 -4.57 1.73
N MET A 106 -9.78 -4.22 2.76
CA MET A 106 -8.47 -3.60 2.58
C MET A 106 -7.35 -4.63 2.42
N GLY A 107 -7.62 -5.93 2.50
CA GLY A 107 -6.60 -6.96 2.35
C GLY A 107 -5.48 -6.85 3.39
N GLY A 108 -5.78 -6.40 4.62
CA GLY A 108 -4.79 -6.16 5.68
C GLY A 108 -3.89 -4.94 5.48
N LEU A 109 -4.11 -4.13 4.44
CA LEU A 109 -3.39 -2.87 4.18
C LEU A 109 -3.81 -1.74 5.13
N ASN A 110 -4.78 -1.99 6.01
CA ASN A 110 -5.20 -1.06 7.05
C ASN A 110 -4.20 -0.93 8.21
N TYR A 111 -3.20 -1.81 8.29
CA TYR A 111 -2.08 -1.78 9.26
C TYR A 111 -0.79 -1.28 8.59
N GLN A 112 -0.86 -0.11 7.97
CA GLN A 112 0.24 0.49 7.20
C GLN A 112 1.45 0.83 8.08
N ILE A 113 1.23 1.37 9.29
CA ILE A 113 2.34 1.75 10.17
C ILE A 113 3.20 0.53 10.47
N GLU A 114 2.59 -0.59 10.85
CA GLU A 114 3.29 -1.84 11.13
C GLU A 114 3.90 -2.45 9.87
N HIS A 115 3.25 -2.31 8.71
CA HIS A 115 3.80 -2.79 7.45
C HIS A 115 5.10 -2.05 7.08
N HIS A 116 5.16 -0.73 7.28
CA HIS A 116 6.37 0.05 7.00
C HIS A 116 7.48 -0.18 8.02
N LEU A 117 7.13 -0.42 9.29
CA LEU A 117 8.11 -0.79 10.32
C LEU A 117 8.66 -2.21 10.12
N PHE A 118 7.82 -3.14 9.64
CA PHE A 118 8.16 -4.55 9.50
C PHE A 118 7.74 -5.09 8.12
N PRO A 119 8.39 -4.66 7.03
CA PRO A 119 7.95 -5.00 5.66
C PRO A 119 7.99 -6.50 5.34
N SER A 120 8.85 -7.25 6.04
CA SER A 120 8.96 -8.71 5.91
C SER A 120 7.96 -9.47 6.80
N MET A 121 7.20 -8.79 7.67
CA MET A 121 6.24 -9.45 8.55
C MET A 121 5.03 -9.96 7.75
N PRO A 122 4.60 -11.21 7.97
CA PRO A 122 3.35 -11.70 7.39
C PRO A 122 2.18 -10.81 7.78
N ARG A 123 1.32 -10.46 6.81
CA ARG A 123 0.15 -9.57 7.02
C ARG A 123 -0.75 -9.96 8.19
N CYS A 124 -0.89 -11.27 8.46
CA CYS A 124 -1.70 -11.79 9.57
C CYS A 124 -1.14 -11.44 10.96
N ASN A 125 0.13 -11.07 11.05
CA ASN A 125 0.79 -10.68 12.28
C ASN A 125 0.80 -9.15 12.51
N LEU A 126 0.53 -8.34 11.48
CA LEU A 126 0.49 -6.88 11.62
C LEU A 126 -0.51 -6.42 12.67
N LYS A 127 -1.71 -7.02 12.67
CA LYS A 127 -2.75 -6.79 13.68
C LYS A 127 -2.27 -7.09 15.12
N LYS A 128 -1.38 -8.07 15.28
CA LYS A 128 -0.81 -8.44 16.58
C LYS A 128 0.31 -7.49 17.00
N ALA A 129 1.07 -6.97 16.05
CA ALA A 129 2.11 -5.97 16.30
C ALA A 129 1.54 -4.60 16.65
N GLN A 130 0.38 -4.25 16.09
CA GLN A 130 -0.28 -2.95 16.25
C GLN A 130 -0.36 -2.44 17.71
N PRO A 131 -0.88 -3.19 18.70
CA PRO A 131 -0.95 -2.71 20.08
C PRO A 131 0.43 -2.47 20.70
N LEU A 132 1.45 -3.25 20.32
CA LEU A 132 2.82 -3.09 20.82
C LEU A 132 3.47 -1.82 20.26
N VAL A 133 3.30 -1.58 18.96
CA VAL A 133 3.81 -0.37 18.28
C VAL A 133 3.12 0.86 18.83
N ARG A 134 1.78 0.84 18.97
CA ARG A 134 1.03 1.97 19.54
C ARG A 134 1.51 2.29 20.95
N ALA A 135 1.58 1.29 21.83
CA ALA A 135 2.04 1.50 23.20
C ALA A 135 3.48 2.03 23.26
N HIS A 136 4.35 1.64 22.32
CA HIS A 136 5.69 2.22 22.23
C HIS A 136 5.65 3.68 21.78
N CYS A 137 4.87 4.02 20.75
CA CYS A 137 4.71 5.39 20.29
C CYS A 137 4.17 6.30 21.40
N GLU A 138 3.19 5.83 22.17
CA GLU A 138 2.65 6.54 23.33
C GLU A 138 3.71 6.83 24.40
N ARG A 139 4.59 5.86 24.71
CA ARG A 139 5.70 6.06 25.66
C ARG A 139 6.74 7.07 25.16
N GLU A 140 7.00 7.09 23.86
CA GLU A 140 8.00 7.96 23.22
C GLU A 140 7.44 9.33 22.79
N GLY A 141 6.16 9.60 23.06
CA GLY A 141 5.47 10.82 22.64
C GLY A 141 5.37 10.98 21.11
N ILE A 142 5.32 9.87 20.37
CA ILE A 142 5.18 9.87 18.91
C ILE A 142 3.70 9.76 18.55
N ASP A 143 3.21 10.68 17.71
CA ASP A 143 1.82 10.66 17.26
C ASP A 143 1.54 9.44 16.37
N TYR A 144 0.69 8.55 16.87
CA TYR A 144 0.26 7.34 16.18
C TYR A 144 -1.16 7.56 15.64
N MET A 145 -1.27 7.80 14.34
CA MET A 145 -2.57 8.10 13.73
C MET A 145 -3.35 6.84 13.35
N GLU A 146 -4.53 6.68 13.94
CA GLU A 146 -5.52 5.66 13.54
C GLU A 146 -6.94 6.21 13.52
N VAL A 147 -7.62 6.08 12.37
CA VAL A 147 -8.98 6.60 12.17
C VAL A 147 -9.90 5.57 11.49
N GLY A 148 -11.21 5.79 11.53
CA GLY A 148 -12.16 4.96 10.76
C GLY A 148 -12.04 5.19 9.25
N LEU A 149 -12.43 4.20 8.43
CA LEU A 149 -12.27 4.23 6.98
C LEU A 149 -12.84 5.50 6.32
N PHE A 150 -14.08 5.89 6.67
CA PHE A 150 -14.71 7.08 6.10
C PHE A 150 -13.99 8.38 6.48
N HIS A 151 -13.56 8.50 7.74
CA HIS A 151 -12.76 9.64 8.18
C HIS A 151 -11.41 9.66 7.45
N SER A 152 -10.81 8.49 7.23
CA SER A 152 -9.58 8.36 6.46
C SER A 152 -9.73 8.96 5.06
N TYR A 153 -10.81 8.65 4.35
CA TYR A 153 -11.13 9.25 3.05
C TYR A 153 -11.48 10.73 3.13
N ALA A 154 -12.20 11.17 4.17
CA ALA A 154 -12.50 12.58 4.37
C ALA A 154 -11.21 13.42 4.44
N ILE A 155 -10.20 12.93 5.14
CA ILE A 155 -8.86 13.56 5.19
C ILE A 155 -8.19 13.58 3.81
N VAL A 156 -8.32 12.53 3.00
CA VAL A 156 -7.78 12.53 1.62
C VAL A 156 -8.46 13.59 0.76
N VAL A 157 -9.80 13.66 0.80
CA VAL A 157 -10.58 14.63 0.03
C VAL A 157 -10.26 16.05 0.49
N ASP A 158 -10.24 16.29 1.79
CA ASP A 158 -9.89 17.61 2.36
C ASP A 158 -8.48 18.03 1.95
N TYR A 159 -7.49 17.14 2.04
CA TYR A 159 -6.13 17.41 1.59
C TYR A 159 -6.07 17.76 0.09
N LEU A 160 -6.75 16.99 -0.77
CA LEU A 160 -6.78 17.25 -2.22
C LEU A 160 -7.48 18.57 -2.55
N ASN A 161 -8.56 18.90 -1.84
CA ASN A 161 -9.24 20.18 -1.97
C ASN A 161 -8.35 21.34 -1.50
N ASN A 162 -7.65 21.17 -0.37
CA ASN A 162 -6.73 22.18 0.14
C ASN A 162 -5.58 22.44 -0.83
N VAL A 163 -4.91 21.39 -1.32
CA VAL A 163 -3.81 21.55 -2.29
C VAL A 163 -4.32 22.08 -3.63
N GLY A 164 -5.48 21.62 -4.11
CA GLY A 164 -6.05 22.04 -5.38
C GLY A 164 -6.63 23.46 -5.39
N LEU A 165 -7.19 23.93 -4.26
CA LEU A 165 -7.87 25.23 -4.17
C LEU A 165 -7.02 26.31 -3.49
N ARG A 166 -6.05 25.95 -2.64
CA ARG A 166 -5.24 26.91 -1.84
C ARG A 166 -3.78 27.03 -2.27
N ALA A 167 -3.40 26.51 -3.45
CA ALA A 167 -2.01 26.56 -3.92
C ALA A 167 -1.46 27.99 -4.07
N ARG A 168 -0.85 28.52 -3.01
CA ARG A 168 0.25 29.48 -3.08
C ARG A 168 1.62 28.79 -3.00
N ASP A 169 1.72 27.61 -2.38
CA ASP A 169 2.80 26.64 -2.61
C ASP A 169 2.35 25.23 -2.18
N PRO A 170 2.20 24.24 -3.09
CA PRO A 170 1.81 22.88 -2.73
C PRO A 170 2.86 22.11 -1.90
N PHE A 171 4.05 22.69 -1.67
CA PHE A 171 5.14 22.07 -0.91
C PHE A 171 5.29 22.61 0.53
N ASP A 172 4.47 23.57 0.95
CA ASP A 172 4.52 24.05 2.33
C ASP A 172 4.03 23.00 3.34
N CYS A 173 4.81 22.79 4.40
CA CYS A 173 4.59 21.77 5.43
C CYS A 173 3.64 22.28 6.54
N PRO A 174 2.45 21.68 6.73
CA PRO A 174 1.54 22.07 7.82
C PRO A 174 2.13 21.82 9.22
N LEU A 175 2.95 20.77 9.36
CA LEU A 175 3.58 20.40 10.64
C LEU A 175 4.63 21.42 11.08
N ALA A 176 5.41 21.97 10.15
CA ALA A 176 6.36 23.04 10.44
C ALA A 176 5.64 24.34 10.83
N ALA A 177 4.48 24.64 10.23
CA ALA A 177 3.67 25.79 10.61
C ALA A 177 3.11 25.67 12.04
N GLN A 178 2.74 24.46 12.47
CA GLN A 178 2.24 24.20 13.82
C GLN A 178 3.33 24.20 14.90
N LEU A 179 4.57 23.83 14.57
CA LEU A 179 5.70 23.78 15.51
C LEU A 179 6.49 25.10 15.62
N ARG A 180 6.17 26.10 14.80
CA ARG A 180 6.80 27.44 14.81
C ARG A 180 5.96 28.52 15.52
N GLY A 181 4.76 28.18 16.01
CA GLY A 181 3.92 29.04 16.86
C GLY A 181 4.05 28.67 18.32
#